data_AF-A0A952LDI7-F1
#
_entry.id   AF-A0A952LDI7-F1
#
_cell.length_a   1.000
_cell.length_b   1.000
_cell.length_c   1.000
_cell.angle_alpha   90.00
_cell.angle_beta   90.00
_cell.angle_gamma   90.00
#
_symmetry.space_group_name_H-M   'P 1'
#
loop_
_entity.id
_entity.type
_entity.pdbx_description
1 polymer ?
#
loop_
_entity_poly.entity_id
_entity_poly.type
_entity_poly.pdbx_seq_one_letter_code
_entity_poly.pdbx_strand_id
1 'polypeptide(L)'
;MVGIIMTENGAYSYSAGEFGYYNGASFVFFLHALIFWIFFNLFKRIKYFSFPYSDSPIEKSKFIFTRQYKNFLLLMMLFFFLMLFFFGGYKTVLGIVNKGQFRSETIGIFGLGFLAFIITKFFAPSILAYLVFLYKKCKKNNLSLKFKIFLISILTSFIGFIWGFKSSAIVVLLPALVIYLWEFSFKKFVSIWLIFFIIIVSSAYYYDKEISQTYNISPFQLVLYRITVIEGDTFWKVWDLYNLGYIENNDFNYTHNLLNFFGNKFLNNLVDDLNDPYAKIKYSYSSFLTYVVGGNLEQAVSGQYNLTGTIASEGLIVMGFPLMYIFSILGALIAAINYQIIKNSILNNKPKIAAISSSFFVFCTWSWLKGGDIISIIHISNFIGVIFTYTMLSFLEKLNLFNRGMIK
;
A
#
# COMPACT_ATOMS: atom_id res chain seq x y z
N MET A 1 -10.35 -6.12 -13.83
CA MET A 1 -11.03 -7.01 -14.80
C MET A 1 -12.53 -7.04 -14.62
N VAL A 2 -13.08 -7.70 -13.58
CA VAL A 2 -14.54 -7.78 -13.38
C VAL A 2 -15.20 -6.40 -13.39
N GLY A 3 -14.61 -5.43 -12.70
CA GLY A 3 -15.06 -4.03 -12.75
C GLY A 3 -15.15 -3.44 -14.15
N ILE A 4 -14.09 -3.60 -14.95
CA ILE A 4 -14.03 -3.10 -16.34
C ILE A 4 -15.14 -3.73 -17.18
N ILE A 5 -15.34 -5.05 -17.06
CA ILE A 5 -16.41 -5.78 -17.76
C ILE A 5 -17.79 -5.25 -17.33
N MET A 6 -18.00 -5.00 -16.04
CA MET A 6 -19.26 -4.43 -15.56
C MET A 6 -19.49 -3.02 -16.11
N THR A 7 -18.45 -2.18 -16.14
CA THR A 7 -18.53 -0.83 -16.73
C THR A 7 -18.83 -0.90 -18.22
N GLU A 8 -18.17 -1.76 -18.99
CA GLU A 8 -18.49 -1.97 -20.41
C GLU A 8 -19.93 -2.43 -20.66
N ASN A 9 -20.54 -3.13 -19.68
CA ASN A 9 -21.93 -3.59 -19.72
C ASN A 9 -22.93 -2.59 -19.11
N GLY A 10 -22.57 -1.31 -18.96
CA GLY A 10 -23.50 -0.27 -18.52
C GLY A 10 -23.51 0.06 -17.04
N ALA A 11 -22.56 -0.43 -16.24
CA ALA A 11 -22.44 0.03 -14.85
C ALA A 11 -22.02 1.52 -14.78
N TYR A 12 -22.53 2.25 -13.80
CA TYR A 12 -22.27 3.68 -13.63
C TYR A 12 -20.84 3.95 -13.10
N SER A 13 -19.99 4.59 -13.87
CA SER A 13 -18.67 5.01 -13.41
C SER A 13 -18.81 6.18 -12.44
N TYR A 14 -18.64 5.95 -11.14
CA TYR A 14 -18.65 7.05 -10.16
C TYR A 14 -17.45 7.97 -10.37
N SER A 15 -16.32 7.43 -10.81
CA SER A 15 -15.11 8.21 -11.05
C SER A 15 -15.26 9.15 -12.24
N ALA A 16 -15.97 8.73 -13.30
CA ALA A 16 -16.17 9.52 -14.52
C ALA A 16 -17.53 10.26 -14.58
N GLY A 17 -18.49 9.91 -13.71
CA GLY A 17 -19.82 10.53 -13.69
C GLY A 17 -20.74 10.11 -14.83
N GLU A 18 -20.53 8.94 -15.44
CA GLU A 18 -21.28 8.49 -16.62
C GLU A 18 -21.55 6.98 -16.60
N PHE A 19 -22.57 6.55 -17.34
CA PHE A 19 -22.81 5.12 -17.58
C PHE A 19 -21.77 4.57 -18.55
N GLY A 20 -21.19 3.43 -18.19
CA GLY A 20 -20.20 2.80 -19.03
C GLY A 20 -20.79 2.21 -20.32
N TYR A 21 -19.92 1.96 -21.28
CA TYR A 21 -20.24 1.37 -22.56
C TYR A 21 -19.06 0.55 -23.07
N TYR A 22 -19.33 -0.33 -24.02
CA TYR A 22 -18.29 -1.18 -24.60
C TYR A 22 -17.28 -0.35 -25.40
N ASN A 23 -16.01 -0.40 -24.97
CA ASN A 23 -14.89 0.28 -25.66
C ASN A 23 -13.65 -0.62 -25.83
N GLY A 24 -13.76 -1.92 -25.50
CA GLY A 24 -12.67 -2.90 -25.62
C GLY A 24 -11.61 -2.83 -24.50
N ALA A 25 -11.80 -2.00 -23.48
CA ALA A 25 -10.92 -1.92 -22.31
C ALA A 25 -10.73 -3.29 -21.63
N SER A 26 -11.75 -4.14 -21.58
CA SER A 26 -11.64 -5.46 -20.93
C SER A 26 -10.61 -6.36 -21.63
N PHE A 27 -10.62 -6.38 -22.96
CA PHE A 27 -9.68 -7.17 -23.76
C PHE A 27 -8.24 -6.64 -23.60
N VAL A 28 -8.06 -5.33 -23.66
CA VAL A 28 -6.74 -4.70 -23.52
C VAL A 28 -6.17 -4.93 -22.12
N PHE A 29 -6.99 -4.78 -21.08
CA PHE A 29 -6.58 -5.09 -19.71
C PHE A 29 -6.28 -6.59 -19.52
N PHE A 30 -6.93 -7.47 -20.27
CA PHE A 30 -6.66 -8.91 -20.21
C PHE A 30 -5.27 -9.22 -20.75
N LEU A 31 -4.91 -8.62 -21.89
CA LEU A 31 -3.56 -8.73 -22.46
C LEU A 31 -2.50 -8.17 -21.50
N HIS A 32 -2.76 -7.02 -20.88
CA HIS A 32 -1.91 -6.46 -19.82
C HIS A 32 -1.66 -7.49 -18.70
N ALA A 33 -2.72 -8.07 -18.14
CA ALA A 33 -2.62 -9.06 -17.07
C ALA A 33 -1.91 -10.35 -17.51
N LEU A 34 -2.15 -10.80 -18.74
CA LEU A 34 -1.50 -11.98 -19.32
C LEU A 34 0.01 -11.76 -19.49
N ILE A 35 0.42 -10.62 -20.06
CA ILE A 35 1.82 -10.24 -20.22
C ILE A 35 2.50 -10.14 -18.86
N PHE A 36 1.89 -9.44 -17.90
CA PHE A 36 2.39 -9.37 -16.53
C PHE A 36 2.62 -10.78 -15.96
N TRP A 37 1.65 -11.69 -16.09
CA TRP A 37 1.73 -13.04 -15.56
C TRP A 37 2.85 -13.88 -16.22
N ILE A 38 2.96 -13.82 -17.56
CA ILE A 38 4.01 -14.52 -18.31
C ILE A 38 5.38 -14.04 -17.84
N PHE A 39 5.64 -12.73 -17.87
CA PHE A 39 6.93 -12.17 -17.51
C PHE A 39 7.25 -12.35 -16.03
N PHE A 40 6.26 -12.29 -15.13
CA PHE A 40 6.47 -12.58 -13.72
C PHE A 40 6.95 -14.02 -13.53
N ASN A 41 6.37 -14.97 -14.26
CA ASN A 41 6.76 -16.38 -14.22
C ASN A 41 8.15 -16.64 -14.82
N LEU A 42 8.58 -15.83 -15.78
CA LEU A 42 9.94 -15.86 -16.33
C LEU A 42 10.93 -15.27 -15.33
N PHE A 43 10.72 -14.02 -14.89
CA PHE A 43 11.62 -13.32 -14.00
C PHE A 43 11.75 -13.98 -12.62
N LYS A 44 10.69 -14.60 -12.09
CA LYS A 44 10.77 -15.30 -10.79
C LYS A 44 11.74 -16.50 -10.81
N ARG A 45 12.12 -17.00 -11.98
CA ARG A 45 13.09 -18.11 -12.13
C ARG A 45 14.55 -17.63 -12.14
N ILE A 46 14.79 -16.37 -12.49
CA ILE A 46 16.15 -15.78 -12.57
C ILE A 46 16.66 -15.53 -11.15
N LYS A 47 17.78 -16.13 -10.74
CA LYS A 47 18.31 -15.91 -9.39
C LYS A 47 18.97 -14.52 -9.29
N TYR A 48 18.27 -13.54 -8.71
CA TYR A 48 18.84 -12.20 -8.49
C TYR A 48 19.69 -12.10 -7.21
N PHE A 49 19.36 -12.88 -6.18
CA PHE A 49 19.99 -12.78 -4.87
C PHE A 49 20.30 -14.15 -4.27
N SER A 50 21.48 -14.26 -3.66
CA SER A 50 21.86 -15.36 -2.78
C SER A 50 22.21 -14.81 -1.40
N PHE A 51 21.46 -15.20 -0.36
CA PHE A 51 21.82 -14.87 1.01
C PHE A 51 22.53 -16.07 1.65
N PRO A 52 23.61 -15.86 2.41
CA PRO A 52 24.20 -16.94 3.18
C PRO A 52 23.18 -17.43 4.23
N TYR A 53 22.94 -18.73 4.23
CA TYR A 53 22.08 -19.38 5.19
C TYR A 53 22.59 -19.12 6.62
N SER A 54 21.67 -18.86 7.54
CA SER A 54 22.01 -18.68 8.95
C SER A 54 21.38 -19.78 9.79
N ASP A 55 22.23 -20.61 10.38
CA ASP A 55 21.87 -21.58 11.41
C ASP A 55 21.59 -20.86 12.73
N SER A 56 20.50 -20.11 12.82
CA SER A 56 19.98 -19.68 14.11
C SER A 56 19.16 -20.84 14.70
N PRO A 57 19.59 -21.47 15.81
CA PRO A 57 18.82 -22.56 16.41
C PRO A 57 17.43 -22.09 16.84
N ILE A 58 16.43 -22.98 16.77
CA ILE A 58 15.03 -22.68 17.12
C ILE A 58 14.92 -22.07 18.53
N GLU A 59 15.73 -22.54 19.47
CA GLU A 59 15.77 -22.02 20.85
C GLU A 59 16.21 -20.56 20.91
N LYS A 60 17.16 -20.17 20.04
CA LYS A 60 17.58 -18.78 19.90
C LYS A 60 16.42 -17.91 19.41
N SER A 61 15.61 -18.40 18.46
CA SER A 61 14.44 -17.65 17.97
C SER A 61 13.36 -17.44 19.03
N LYS A 62 13.06 -18.48 19.84
CA LYS A 62 12.10 -18.39 20.95
C LYS A 62 12.59 -17.43 22.03
N PHE A 63 13.86 -17.54 22.41
CA PHE A 63 14.47 -16.67 23.40
C PHE A 63 14.48 -15.21 22.94
N ILE A 64 14.85 -14.97 21.68
CA ILE A 64 14.78 -13.65 21.04
C ILE A 64 13.35 -13.11 21.08
N PHE A 65 12.35 -13.91 20.70
CA PHE A 65 10.94 -13.49 20.71
C PHE A 65 10.48 -13.07 22.11
N THR A 66 10.62 -13.95 23.12
CA THR A 66 10.08 -13.68 24.46
C THR A 66 10.74 -12.47 25.10
N ARG A 67 12.02 -12.24 24.79
CA ARG A 67 12.79 -11.11 25.30
C ARG A 67 12.44 -9.81 24.60
N GLN A 68 12.45 -9.82 23.26
CA GLN A 68 12.25 -8.60 22.47
C GLN A 68 10.81 -8.15 22.43
N TYR A 69 9.85 -9.06 22.63
CA TYR A 69 8.41 -8.76 22.62
C TYR A 69 8.06 -7.56 23.50
N LYS A 70 8.62 -7.45 24.72
CA LYS A 70 8.32 -6.33 25.63
C LYS A 70 8.78 -4.99 25.05
N ASN A 71 9.98 -4.94 24.49
CA ASN A 71 10.53 -3.72 23.88
C ASN A 71 9.73 -3.32 22.64
N PHE A 72 9.36 -4.30 21.81
CA PHE A 72 8.51 -4.04 20.66
C PHE A 72 7.11 -3.59 21.05
N LEU A 73 6.51 -4.19 22.09
CA LEU A 73 5.22 -3.76 22.60
C LEU A 73 5.28 -2.32 23.11
N LEU A 74 6.30 -1.97 23.90
CA LEU A 74 6.51 -0.60 24.38
C LEU A 74 6.68 0.39 23.24
N LEU A 75 7.47 0.04 22.22
CA LEU A 75 7.66 0.87 21.05
C LEU A 75 6.36 1.04 20.23
N MET A 76 5.57 -0.03 20.10
CA MET A 76 4.26 0.03 19.43
C MET A 76 3.25 0.87 20.21
N MET A 77 3.27 0.83 21.55
CA MET A 77 2.46 1.71 22.38
C MET A 77 2.89 3.17 22.23
N LEU A 78 4.20 3.43 22.16
CA LEU A 78 4.74 4.76 21.87
C LEU A 78 4.29 5.25 20.48
N PHE A 79 4.39 4.42 19.44
CA PHE A 79 3.90 4.77 18.11
C PHE A 79 2.40 5.05 18.11
N PHE A 80 1.60 4.23 18.78
CA PHE A 80 0.17 4.48 18.93
C PHE A 80 -0.11 5.82 19.62
N PHE A 81 0.58 6.12 20.72
CA PHE A 81 0.46 7.39 21.44
C PHE A 81 0.85 8.59 20.57
N LEU A 82 1.99 8.50 19.86
CA LEU A 82 2.44 9.55 18.95
C LEU A 82 1.43 9.77 17.81
N MET A 83 0.94 8.70 17.20
CA MET A 83 -0.07 8.77 16.13
C MET A 83 -1.37 9.40 16.63
N LEU A 84 -1.82 9.02 17.83
CA LEU A 84 -3.10 9.47 18.36
C LEU A 84 -3.04 10.94 18.81
N PHE A 85 -2.02 11.32 19.59
CA PHE A 85 -1.96 12.63 20.24
C PHE A 85 -1.00 13.60 19.53
N PHE A 86 0.24 13.19 19.29
CA PHE A 86 1.28 14.09 18.75
C PHE A 86 0.98 14.50 17.30
N PHE A 87 0.57 13.55 16.46
CA PHE A 87 0.15 13.82 15.09
C PHE A 87 -1.32 14.25 14.98
N GLY A 88 -2.05 14.37 16.08
CA GLY A 88 -3.44 14.81 16.07
C GLY A 88 -4.43 13.78 15.51
N GLY A 89 -4.05 12.48 15.47
CA GLY A 89 -4.91 11.40 14.97
C GLY A 89 -6.28 11.31 15.65
N TYR A 90 -6.38 11.74 16.91
CA TYR A 90 -7.66 11.83 17.62
C TYR A 90 -8.67 12.74 16.90
N LYS A 91 -8.22 13.82 16.22
CA LYS A 91 -9.10 14.72 15.47
C LYS A 91 -9.76 14.01 14.29
N THR A 92 -9.00 13.15 13.60
CA THR A 92 -9.52 12.32 12.50
C THR A 92 -10.51 11.28 13.00
N VAL A 93 -10.23 10.64 14.13
CA VAL A 93 -11.11 9.64 14.73
C VAL A 93 -12.42 10.27 15.22
N LEU A 94 -12.37 11.48 15.78
CA LEU A 94 -13.54 12.24 16.23
C LEU A 94 -14.29 12.94 15.08
N GLY A 95 -13.78 12.88 13.84
CA GLY A 95 -14.40 13.56 12.69
C GLY A 95 -14.25 15.09 12.70
N ILE A 96 -13.35 15.64 13.52
CA ILE A 96 -13.06 17.09 13.59
C ILE A 96 -12.34 17.55 12.32
N VAL A 97 -11.48 16.69 11.77
CA VAL A 97 -10.69 16.98 10.56
C VAL A 97 -11.00 15.93 9.49
N ASN A 98 -11.19 16.39 8.25
CA ASN A 98 -11.39 15.50 7.11
C ASN A 98 -10.16 14.61 6.87
N LYS A 99 -10.36 13.40 6.35
CA LYS A 99 -9.24 12.43 6.22
C LYS A 99 -8.18 12.85 5.21
N GLY A 100 -8.60 13.45 4.09
CA GLY A 100 -7.70 14.04 3.10
C GLY A 100 -6.95 15.23 3.69
N GLN A 101 -7.68 16.06 4.42
CA GLN A 101 -7.15 17.18 5.18
C GLN A 101 -6.14 16.71 6.24
N PHE A 102 -6.39 15.63 6.98
CA PHE A 102 -5.41 15.09 7.93
C PHE A 102 -4.14 14.65 7.21
N ARG A 103 -4.21 14.10 5.99
CA ARG A 103 -3.00 13.72 5.22
C ARG A 103 -2.23 14.93 4.68
N SER A 104 -2.92 15.99 4.28
CA SER A 104 -2.30 17.23 3.81
C SER A 104 -1.83 18.13 4.97
N GLU A 105 -2.55 18.11 6.11
CA GLU A 105 -2.36 18.98 7.28
C GLU A 105 -1.63 18.32 8.45
N THR A 106 -1.46 16.98 8.54
CA THR A 106 -0.48 16.37 9.49
C THR A 106 0.95 16.82 9.22
N ILE A 107 1.15 17.57 8.14
CA ILE A 107 2.33 18.39 7.89
C ILE A 107 2.45 19.57 8.89
N GLY A 108 1.45 19.93 9.69
CA GLY A 108 1.53 20.91 10.80
C GLY A 108 1.12 20.26 12.13
N ILE A 109 1.96 20.21 13.17
CA ILE A 109 2.45 21.37 13.95
C ILE A 109 3.98 21.59 13.82
N PHE A 110 4.72 20.68 13.16
CA PHE A 110 6.19 20.76 12.99
C PHE A 110 6.75 20.23 11.65
N GLY A 111 5.94 19.94 10.62
CA GLY A 111 6.46 19.35 9.37
C GLY A 111 6.76 17.84 9.40
N LEU A 112 6.40 17.15 10.49
CA LEU A 112 6.77 15.75 10.74
C LEU A 112 5.79 14.70 10.18
N GLY A 113 4.87 15.06 9.28
CA GLY A 113 3.93 14.11 8.66
C GLY A 113 4.61 12.92 7.97
N PHE A 114 5.84 13.11 7.47
CA PHE A 114 6.66 12.01 6.93
C PHE A 114 6.93 10.93 7.99
N LEU A 115 7.08 11.30 9.27
CA LEU A 115 7.37 10.36 10.35
C LEU A 115 6.14 9.51 10.67
N ALA A 116 4.95 10.12 10.70
CA ALA A 116 3.68 9.39 10.82
C ALA A 116 3.50 8.36 9.68
N PHE A 117 3.86 8.77 8.46
CA PHE A 117 3.86 7.90 7.28
C PHE A 117 4.87 6.74 7.42
N ILE A 118 6.10 7.01 7.86
CA ILE A 118 7.12 5.97 8.10
C ILE A 118 6.69 5.00 9.21
N ILE A 119 6.10 5.50 10.30
CA ILE A 119 5.55 4.64 11.36
C ILE A 119 4.54 3.66 10.78
N THR A 120 3.60 4.19 9.99
CA THR A 120 2.45 3.41 9.51
C THR A 120 2.80 2.46 8.37
N LYS A 121 3.68 2.86 7.44
CA LYS A 121 4.07 2.04 6.29
C LYS A 121 5.25 1.11 6.56
N PHE A 122 6.17 1.51 7.43
CA PHE A 122 7.43 0.79 7.62
C PHE A 122 7.62 0.29 9.04
N PHE A 123 7.64 1.15 10.07
CA PHE A 123 8.04 0.71 11.42
C PHE A 123 7.07 -0.29 12.03
N ALA A 124 5.80 0.08 12.21
CA ALA A 124 4.81 -0.77 12.88
C ALA A 124 4.56 -2.09 12.11
N PRO A 125 4.32 -2.07 10.78
CA PRO A 125 4.14 -3.31 10.02
C PRO A 125 5.37 -4.21 10.02
N SER A 126 6.58 -3.65 9.93
CA SER A 126 7.81 -4.45 9.94
C SER A 126 8.11 -5.04 11.31
N ILE A 127 7.81 -4.33 12.41
CA ILE A 127 7.91 -4.90 13.77
C ILE A 127 6.99 -6.12 13.90
N LEU A 128 5.73 -5.98 13.48
CA LEU A 128 4.78 -7.08 13.52
C LEU A 128 5.24 -8.25 12.63
N ALA A 129 5.66 -7.96 11.39
CA ALA A 129 6.15 -8.97 10.45
C ALA A 129 7.39 -9.70 10.99
N TYR A 130 8.33 -8.98 11.61
CA TYR A 130 9.51 -9.54 12.26
C TYR A 130 9.12 -10.47 13.42
N LEU A 131 8.20 -10.04 14.29
CA LEU A 131 7.71 -10.87 15.41
C LEU A 131 6.97 -12.11 14.93
N VAL A 132 6.15 -12.00 13.90
CA VAL A 132 5.44 -13.12 13.27
C VAL A 132 6.42 -14.12 12.66
N PHE A 133 7.51 -13.64 12.03
CA PHE A 133 8.58 -14.51 11.54
C PHE A 133 9.19 -15.35 12.67
N LEU A 134 9.59 -14.69 13.77
CA LEU A 134 10.17 -15.38 14.92
C LEU A 134 9.19 -16.36 15.56
N TYR A 135 7.91 -15.96 15.68
CA TYR A 135 6.84 -16.82 16.17
C TYR A 135 6.68 -18.09 15.32
N LYS A 136 6.67 -17.97 13.98
CA LYS A 136 6.56 -19.13 13.06
C LYS A 136 7.70 -20.13 13.27
N LYS A 137 8.91 -19.66 13.58
CA LYS A 137 10.07 -20.54 13.84
C LYS A 137 10.01 -21.25 15.20
N CYS A 138 9.25 -20.74 16.18
CA CYS A 138 9.18 -21.32 17.51
C CYS A 138 8.53 -22.72 17.57
N LYS A 139 7.80 -23.16 16.51
CA LYS A 139 7.09 -24.45 16.30
C LYS A 139 6.17 -24.96 17.43
N LYS A 140 6.18 -24.40 18.64
CA LYS A 140 5.36 -24.80 19.79
C LYS A 140 4.04 -24.05 19.77
N ASN A 141 2.94 -24.81 19.85
CA ASN A 141 1.57 -24.30 19.97
C ASN A 141 1.32 -23.73 21.38
N ASN A 142 1.98 -22.63 21.73
CA ASN A 142 1.84 -21.99 23.04
C ASN A 142 0.82 -20.86 22.98
N LEU A 143 -0.26 -20.97 23.76
CA LEU A 143 -1.33 -19.98 23.86
C LEU A 143 -0.81 -18.59 24.26
N SER A 144 0.19 -18.51 25.14
CA SER A 144 0.80 -17.23 25.55
C SER A 144 1.47 -16.51 24.38
N LEU A 145 2.13 -17.24 23.48
CA LEU A 145 2.76 -16.64 22.29
C LEU A 145 1.70 -16.16 21.29
N LYS A 146 0.61 -16.93 21.10
CA LYS A 146 -0.52 -16.52 20.27
C LYS A 146 -1.15 -15.23 20.78
N PHE A 147 -1.41 -15.15 22.09
CA PHE A 147 -1.99 -13.97 22.71
C PHE A 147 -1.09 -12.73 22.54
N LYS A 148 0.23 -12.90 22.68
CA LYS A 148 1.22 -11.84 22.42
C LYS A 148 1.18 -11.31 20.98
N ILE A 149 1.17 -12.21 19.99
CA ILE A 149 1.04 -11.82 18.58
C ILE A 149 -0.30 -11.13 18.32
N PHE A 150 -1.39 -11.65 18.88
CA PHE A 150 -2.71 -11.06 18.77
C PHE A 150 -2.75 -9.62 19.32
N LEU A 151 -2.20 -9.39 20.51
CA LEU A 151 -2.15 -8.06 21.12
C LEU A 151 -1.40 -7.05 20.24
N ILE A 152 -0.21 -7.41 19.74
CA ILE A 152 0.56 -6.51 18.85
C ILE A 152 -0.16 -6.32 17.51
N SER A 153 -0.86 -7.34 17.00
CA SER A 153 -1.65 -7.20 15.77
C SER A 153 -2.79 -6.20 15.95
N ILE A 154 -3.51 -6.27 17.07
CA ILE A 154 -4.55 -5.29 17.42
C ILE A 154 -3.96 -3.88 17.50
N LEU A 155 -2.84 -3.72 18.20
CA LEU A 155 -2.19 -2.42 18.36
C LEU A 155 -1.72 -1.85 17.00
N THR A 156 -1.18 -2.71 16.13
CA THR A 156 -0.81 -2.34 14.75
C THR A 156 -2.04 -1.90 13.96
N SER A 157 -3.14 -2.64 14.08
CA SER A 157 -4.43 -2.31 13.44
C SER A 157 -4.94 -0.94 13.91
N PHE A 158 -4.84 -0.63 15.22
CA PHE A 158 -5.22 0.68 15.75
C PHE A 158 -4.32 1.80 15.23
N ILE A 159 -3.01 1.59 15.11
CA ILE A 159 -2.11 2.56 14.46
C ILE A 159 -2.57 2.85 13.02
N GLY A 160 -2.92 1.81 12.25
CA GLY A 160 -3.47 1.97 10.91
C GLY A 160 -4.82 2.71 10.91
N PHE A 161 -5.70 2.42 11.86
CA PHE A 161 -7.03 3.00 11.98
C PHE A 161 -7.02 4.52 12.23
N ILE A 162 -5.99 5.04 12.92
CA ILE A 162 -5.86 6.48 13.25
C ILE A 162 -5.92 7.38 12.01
N TRP A 163 -5.53 6.89 10.84
CA TRP A 163 -5.65 7.63 9.57
C TRP A 163 -7.11 7.85 9.11
N GLY A 164 -8.10 7.26 9.77
CA GLY A 164 -9.52 7.40 9.45
C GLY A 164 -10.01 6.49 8.31
N PHE A 165 -9.14 5.64 7.75
CA PHE A 165 -9.51 4.69 6.70
C PHE A 165 -9.74 3.30 7.30
N LYS A 166 -10.93 2.73 7.10
CA LYS A 166 -11.24 1.37 7.57
C LYS A 166 -10.26 0.34 7.00
N SER A 167 -9.85 0.53 5.75
CA SER A 167 -8.90 -0.35 5.06
C SER A 167 -7.47 -0.25 5.59
N SER A 168 -7.02 0.92 6.10
CA SER A 168 -5.64 1.05 6.59
C SER A 168 -5.37 0.20 7.82
N ALA A 169 -6.39 -0.01 8.68
CA ALA A 169 -6.32 -0.92 9.82
C ALA A 169 -5.99 -2.38 9.41
N ILE A 170 -6.47 -2.80 8.23
CA ILE A 170 -6.22 -4.15 7.69
C ILE A 170 -4.91 -4.17 6.91
N VAL A 171 -4.65 -3.16 6.07
CA VAL A 171 -3.47 -3.10 5.19
C VAL A 171 -2.16 -3.15 5.98
N VAL A 172 -2.09 -2.50 7.14
CA VAL A 172 -0.90 -2.56 8.04
C VAL A 172 -0.57 -3.95 8.57
N LEU A 173 -1.52 -4.89 8.51
CA LEU A 173 -1.30 -6.28 8.92
C LEU A 173 -0.79 -7.15 7.77
N LEU A 174 -0.93 -6.71 6.51
CA LEU A 174 -0.58 -7.51 5.33
C LEU A 174 0.90 -7.93 5.29
N PRO A 175 1.90 -7.11 5.66
CA PRO A 175 3.29 -7.55 5.66
C PRO A 175 3.53 -8.78 6.54
N ALA A 176 2.91 -8.79 7.72
CA ALA A 176 2.97 -9.93 8.62
C ALA A 176 2.21 -11.14 8.09
N LEU A 177 1.06 -10.93 7.43
CA LEU A 177 0.31 -11.99 6.78
C LEU A 177 1.08 -12.61 5.61
N VAL A 178 1.84 -11.83 4.82
CA VAL A 178 2.71 -12.33 3.74
C VAL A 178 3.73 -13.33 4.31
N ILE A 179 4.37 -13.00 5.42
CA ILE A 179 5.33 -13.91 6.08
C ILE A 179 4.64 -15.13 6.68
N TYR A 180 3.52 -14.91 7.39
CA TYR A 180 2.79 -15.99 8.04
C TYR A 180 2.28 -17.01 7.00
N LEU A 181 1.65 -16.50 5.94
CA LEU A 181 0.97 -17.26 4.90
C LEU A 181 1.88 -17.73 3.76
N TRP A 182 3.19 -17.52 3.86
CA TRP A 182 4.14 -17.82 2.77
C TRP A 182 4.05 -19.24 2.21
N GLU A 183 3.71 -20.23 3.04
CA GLU A 183 3.59 -21.65 2.68
C GLU A 183 2.15 -22.17 2.83
N PHE A 184 1.16 -21.28 2.90
CA PHE A 184 -0.21 -21.69 3.18
C PHE A 184 -0.90 -22.26 1.95
N SER A 185 -1.75 -23.27 2.19
CA SER A 185 -2.69 -23.78 1.19
C SER A 185 -3.73 -22.72 0.83
N PHE A 186 -4.13 -22.65 -0.45
CA PHE A 186 -5.18 -21.76 -0.96
C PHE A 186 -6.45 -21.74 -0.09
N LYS A 187 -6.88 -22.89 0.45
CA LYS A 187 -8.05 -22.99 1.35
C LYS A 187 -7.97 -22.04 2.57
N LYS A 188 -6.81 -21.95 3.21
CA LYS A 188 -6.61 -21.09 4.39
C LYS A 188 -6.56 -19.60 4.03
N PHE A 189 -6.02 -19.29 2.85
CA PHE A 189 -6.08 -17.94 2.31
C PHE A 189 -7.54 -17.52 2.10
N VAL A 190 -8.36 -18.37 1.47
CA VAL A 190 -9.80 -18.13 1.28
C VAL A 190 -10.51 -17.93 2.62
N SER A 191 -10.23 -18.74 3.65
CA SER A 191 -10.87 -18.55 4.96
C SER A 191 -10.52 -17.22 5.62
N ILE A 192 -9.26 -16.78 5.53
CA ILE A 192 -8.83 -15.49 6.10
C ILE A 192 -9.44 -14.34 5.32
N TRP A 193 -9.44 -14.44 3.98
CA TRP A 193 -10.08 -13.46 3.11
C TRP A 193 -11.57 -13.32 3.43
N LEU A 194 -12.27 -14.43 3.64
CA LEU A 194 -13.70 -14.43 3.98
C LEU A 194 -13.96 -13.75 5.34
N ILE A 195 -13.10 -13.95 6.34
CA ILE A 195 -13.18 -13.24 7.63
C ILE A 195 -13.05 -11.72 7.43
N PHE A 196 -12.04 -11.26 6.68
CA PHE A 196 -11.88 -9.84 6.39
C PHE A 196 -13.05 -9.27 5.58
N PHE A 197 -13.56 -10.04 4.62
CA PHE A 197 -14.72 -9.67 3.82
C PHE A 197 -15.96 -9.47 4.70
N ILE A 198 -16.23 -10.41 5.62
CA ILE A 198 -17.32 -10.27 6.60
C ILE A 198 -17.13 -9.00 7.44
N ILE A 199 -15.93 -8.75 7.97
CA ILE A 199 -15.65 -7.56 8.78
C ILE A 199 -15.92 -6.27 7.98
N ILE A 200 -15.50 -6.22 6.71
CA ILE A 200 -15.73 -5.06 5.84
C ILE A 200 -17.23 -4.86 5.58
N VAL A 201 -17.95 -5.92 5.23
CA VAL A 201 -19.40 -5.86 4.99
C VAL A 201 -20.15 -5.44 6.24
N SER A 202 -19.89 -6.06 7.39
CA SER A 202 -20.50 -5.67 8.68
C SER A 202 -20.21 -4.23 9.04
N SER A 203 -18.98 -3.75 8.79
CA SER A 203 -18.62 -2.35 8.99
C SER A 203 -19.37 -1.41 8.02
N ALA A 204 -19.61 -1.83 6.77
CA ALA A 204 -20.38 -1.04 5.82
C ALA A 204 -21.84 -0.89 6.25
N TYR A 205 -22.46 -1.93 6.81
CA TYR A 205 -23.81 -1.84 7.38
C TYR A 205 -23.92 -0.80 8.51
N TYR A 206 -22.86 -0.65 9.31
CA TYR A 206 -22.86 0.32 10.42
C TYR A 206 -22.60 1.76 9.94
N TYR A 207 -21.60 1.94 9.08
CA TYR A 207 -21.09 3.28 8.75
C TYR A 207 -21.62 3.87 7.45
N ASP A 208 -22.09 3.05 6.51
CA ASP A 208 -22.47 3.51 5.16
C ASP A 208 -24.01 3.51 4.99
N LYS A 209 -24.76 3.52 6.10
CA LYS A 209 -26.23 3.49 6.13
C LYS A 209 -26.84 4.70 5.41
N GLU A 210 -26.31 5.90 5.63
CA GLU A 210 -26.79 7.13 4.98
C GLU A 210 -26.60 7.07 3.46
N ILE A 211 -25.41 6.67 3.00
CA ILE A 211 -25.12 6.48 1.57
C ILE A 211 -26.07 5.43 0.97
N SER A 212 -26.25 4.31 1.66
CA SER A 212 -27.17 3.25 1.26
C SER A 212 -28.61 3.72 1.09
N GLN A 213 -29.08 4.59 1.99
CA GLN A 213 -30.42 5.19 1.92
C GLN A 213 -30.55 6.20 0.77
N THR A 214 -29.57 7.09 0.59
CA THR A 214 -29.58 8.10 -0.48
C THR A 214 -29.62 7.48 -1.87
N TYR A 215 -28.87 6.40 -2.09
CA TYR A 215 -28.76 5.75 -3.39
C TYR A 215 -29.67 4.52 -3.55
N ASN A 216 -30.50 4.20 -2.55
CA ASN A 216 -31.38 3.03 -2.52
C ASN A 216 -30.66 1.71 -2.89
N ILE A 217 -29.43 1.54 -2.42
CA ILE A 217 -28.60 0.33 -2.62
C ILE A 217 -28.26 -0.27 -1.27
N SER A 218 -28.25 -1.60 -1.15
CA SER A 218 -27.83 -2.24 0.10
C SER A 218 -26.34 -1.97 0.39
N PRO A 219 -25.91 -1.90 1.67
CA PRO A 219 -24.50 -1.75 2.01
C PRO A 219 -23.62 -2.87 1.43
N PHE A 220 -24.17 -4.07 1.28
CA PHE A 220 -23.49 -5.18 0.61
C PHE A 220 -23.25 -4.89 -0.88
N GLN A 221 -24.26 -4.40 -1.61
CA GLN A 221 -24.11 -3.97 -3.00
C GLN A 221 -23.09 -2.84 -3.11
N LEU A 222 -23.09 -1.86 -2.19
CA LEU A 222 -22.09 -0.79 -2.17
C LEU A 222 -20.66 -1.32 -2.01
N VAL A 223 -20.45 -2.31 -1.13
CA VAL A 223 -19.13 -2.95 -0.98
C VAL A 223 -18.74 -3.69 -2.25
N LEU A 224 -19.65 -4.48 -2.84
CA LEU A 224 -19.41 -5.17 -4.11
C LEU A 224 -19.08 -4.17 -5.22
N TYR A 225 -19.80 -3.07 -5.30
CA TYR A 225 -19.58 -2.00 -6.27
C TYR A 225 -18.19 -1.39 -6.14
N ARG A 226 -17.78 -1.10 -4.89
CA ARG A 226 -16.45 -0.56 -4.58
C ARG A 226 -15.32 -1.51 -4.95
N ILE A 227 -15.46 -2.81 -4.72
CA ILE A 227 -14.40 -3.79 -5.06
C ILE A 227 -14.40 -4.22 -6.53
N THR A 228 -15.46 -3.90 -7.28
CA THR A 228 -15.59 -4.23 -8.70
C THR A 228 -15.53 -2.98 -9.56
N VAL A 229 -16.66 -2.29 -9.75
CA VAL A 229 -16.83 -1.20 -10.72
C VAL A 229 -15.84 -0.06 -10.45
N ILE A 230 -15.74 0.44 -9.22
CA ILE A 230 -14.87 1.59 -8.91
C ILE A 230 -13.38 1.26 -9.12
N GLU A 231 -12.99 0.00 -8.94
CA GLU A 231 -11.60 -0.42 -9.19
C GLU A 231 -11.32 -0.63 -10.70
N GLY A 232 -12.35 -0.74 -11.53
CA GLY A 232 -12.23 -0.93 -12.97
C GLY A 232 -12.53 0.31 -13.82
N ASP A 233 -13.34 1.23 -13.31
CA ASP A 233 -13.88 2.36 -14.06
C ASP A 233 -12.80 3.34 -14.53
N THR A 234 -11.76 3.51 -13.74
CA THR A 234 -10.69 4.46 -14.00
C THR A 234 -9.86 4.02 -15.20
N PHE A 235 -9.49 2.72 -15.28
CA PHE A 235 -8.81 2.21 -16.47
C PHE A 235 -9.71 2.23 -17.70
N TRP A 236 -10.99 1.86 -17.54
CA TRP A 236 -11.97 1.92 -18.63
C TRP A 236 -12.06 3.32 -19.24
N LYS A 237 -12.13 4.37 -18.41
CA LYS A 237 -12.22 5.75 -18.89
C LYS A 237 -10.90 6.26 -19.48
N VAL A 238 -9.75 5.91 -18.90
CA VAL A 238 -8.45 6.26 -19.49
C VAL A 238 -8.29 5.64 -20.88
N TRP A 239 -8.70 4.39 -21.06
CA TRP A 239 -8.68 3.72 -22.36
C TRP A 239 -9.59 4.41 -23.38
N ASP A 240 -10.78 4.81 -22.97
CA ASP A 240 -11.72 5.58 -23.80
C ASP A 240 -11.11 6.91 -24.28
N LEU A 241 -10.61 7.71 -23.34
CA LEU A 241 -10.02 9.01 -23.62
C LEU A 241 -8.78 8.90 -24.50
N TYR A 242 -8.00 7.82 -24.36
CA TYR A 242 -6.89 7.51 -25.26
C TYR A 242 -7.38 7.25 -26.69
N ASN A 243 -8.42 6.43 -26.88
CA ASN A 243 -8.95 6.13 -28.22
C ASN A 243 -9.60 7.35 -28.89
N LEU A 244 -10.16 8.25 -28.10
CA LEU A 244 -10.74 9.52 -28.58
C LEU A 244 -9.67 10.59 -28.87
N GLY A 245 -8.40 10.33 -28.54
CA GLY A 245 -7.30 11.28 -28.74
C GLY A 245 -7.25 12.40 -27.70
N TYR A 246 -8.00 12.31 -26.60
CA TYR A 246 -8.00 13.32 -25.52
C TYR A 246 -6.81 13.19 -24.58
N ILE A 247 -6.10 12.05 -24.61
CA ILE A 247 -4.83 11.87 -23.92
C ILE A 247 -3.76 11.84 -25.00
N GLU A 248 -3.35 13.00 -25.49
CA GLU A 248 -2.21 13.11 -26.39
C GLU A 248 -0.91 12.96 -25.59
N ASN A 249 0.13 12.40 -26.22
CA ASN A 249 1.43 12.11 -25.62
C ASN A 249 2.16 13.34 -25.01
N ASN A 250 1.65 14.56 -25.21
CA ASN A 250 2.31 15.81 -24.81
C ASN A 250 1.66 16.51 -23.60
N ASP A 251 0.48 16.08 -23.14
CA ASP A 251 -0.21 16.77 -22.06
C ASP A 251 0.32 16.43 -20.67
N PHE A 252 0.87 15.22 -20.51
CA PHE A 252 1.45 14.76 -19.25
C PHE A 252 2.97 14.63 -19.35
N ASN A 253 3.68 15.42 -18.53
CA ASN A 253 5.14 15.39 -18.52
C ASN A 253 5.68 14.39 -17.51
N TYR A 254 5.91 13.15 -17.95
CA TYR A 254 6.35 12.08 -17.06
C TYR A 254 7.71 12.34 -16.42
N THR A 255 8.64 13.03 -17.10
CA THR A 255 9.95 13.34 -16.52
C THR A 255 9.82 14.26 -15.31
N HIS A 256 8.85 15.18 -15.34
CA HIS A 256 8.56 16.04 -14.19
C HIS A 256 7.82 15.27 -13.09
N ASN A 257 6.94 14.32 -13.43
CA ASN A 257 6.40 13.40 -12.42
C ASN A 257 7.51 12.63 -11.71
N LEU A 258 8.57 12.21 -12.42
CA LEU A 258 9.73 11.55 -11.81
C LEU A 258 10.48 12.45 -10.80
N LEU A 259 10.45 13.77 -10.96
CA LEU A 259 11.03 14.72 -10.01
C LEU A 259 10.26 14.76 -8.67
N ASN A 260 9.00 14.29 -8.62
CA ASN A 260 8.26 14.09 -7.35
C ASN A 260 8.92 13.04 -6.45
N PHE A 261 9.94 12.32 -6.93
CA PHE A 261 10.80 11.48 -6.08
C PHE A 261 11.28 12.20 -4.81
N PHE A 262 11.61 13.51 -4.90
CA PHE A 262 12.05 14.33 -3.76
C PHE A 262 10.89 14.94 -2.95
N GLY A 263 9.66 14.77 -3.42
CA GLY A 263 8.44 15.30 -2.84
C GLY A 263 8.03 16.67 -3.39
N ASN A 264 6.73 16.96 -3.33
CA ASN A 264 6.12 18.13 -3.96
C ASN A 264 6.69 19.46 -3.45
N LYS A 265 7.14 19.55 -2.19
CA LYS A 265 7.76 20.78 -1.65
C LYS A 265 9.07 21.14 -2.35
N PHE A 266 9.88 20.13 -2.68
CA PHE A 266 11.14 20.35 -3.38
C PHE A 266 10.87 20.77 -4.82
N LEU A 267 9.94 20.08 -5.49
CA LEU A 267 9.50 20.44 -6.83
C LEU A 267 8.90 21.84 -6.89
N ASN A 268 8.12 22.22 -5.88
CA ASN A 268 7.54 23.55 -5.82
C ASN A 268 8.62 24.65 -5.80
N ASN A 269 9.79 24.38 -5.24
CA ASN A 269 10.89 25.36 -5.23
C ASN A 269 11.66 25.41 -6.56
N LEU A 270 11.47 24.45 -7.46
CA LEU A 270 12.19 24.34 -8.73
C LEU A 270 11.36 24.76 -9.94
N VAL A 271 10.04 24.89 -9.81
CA VAL A 271 9.15 25.23 -10.92
C VAL A 271 8.62 26.65 -10.77
N ASP A 272 8.78 27.45 -11.83
CA ASP A 272 8.60 28.90 -11.81
C ASP A 272 7.14 29.39 -11.71
N ASP A 273 6.13 28.52 -11.92
CA ASP A 273 4.72 28.92 -11.80
C ASP A 273 3.92 28.02 -10.85
N LEU A 274 3.91 28.41 -9.57
CA LEU A 274 3.20 27.73 -8.49
C LEU A 274 1.73 28.14 -8.35
N ASN A 275 1.33 29.20 -9.04
CA ASN A 275 -0.04 29.70 -8.97
C ASN A 275 -0.91 29.10 -10.05
N ASP A 276 -0.31 28.59 -11.14
CA ASP A 276 -1.04 27.85 -12.16
C ASP A 276 -1.51 26.46 -11.63
N PRO A 277 -2.83 26.24 -11.46
CA PRO A 277 -3.37 24.94 -11.08
C PRO A 277 -3.08 23.85 -12.13
N TYR A 278 -2.92 24.21 -13.40
CA TYR A 278 -2.64 23.25 -14.47
C TYR A 278 -1.20 22.72 -14.40
N ALA A 279 -0.22 23.58 -14.12
CA ALA A 279 1.15 23.16 -13.86
C ALA A 279 1.21 22.11 -12.73
N LYS A 280 0.52 22.35 -11.60
CA LYS A 280 0.47 21.40 -10.47
C LYS A 280 -0.08 20.02 -10.86
N ILE A 281 -1.10 19.98 -11.70
CA ILE A 281 -1.70 18.73 -12.17
C ILE A 281 -0.74 17.98 -13.08
N LYS A 282 -0.07 18.67 -14.00
CA LYS A 282 0.85 18.05 -14.97
C LYS A 282 2.04 17.35 -14.30
N TYR A 283 2.37 17.74 -13.08
CA TYR A 283 3.49 17.14 -12.35
C TYR A 283 3.11 15.95 -11.50
N SER A 284 1.84 15.66 -11.23
CA SER A 284 1.46 14.51 -10.39
C SER A 284 0.54 13.58 -11.14
N TYR A 285 0.95 12.32 -11.32
CA TYR A 285 0.12 11.32 -11.99
C TYR A 285 -1.28 11.19 -11.37
N SER A 286 -1.39 11.17 -10.04
CA SER A 286 -2.68 11.05 -9.36
C SER A 286 -3.58 12.26 -9.59
N SER A 287 -3.01 13.47 -9.60
CA SER A 287 -3.77 14.70 -9.87
C SER A 287 -4.17 14.78 -11.34
N PHE A 288 -3.27 14.45 -12.26
CA PHE A 288 -3.57 14.37 -13.69
C PHE A 288 -4.69 13.38 -13.99
N LEU A 289 -4.59 12.16 -13.43
CA LEU A 289 -5.63 11.15 -13.57
C LEU A 289 -6.98 11.62 -13.02
N THR A 290 -6.97 12.28 -11.85
CA THR A 290 -8.18 12.83 -11.23
C THR A 290 -8.83 13.90 -12.10
N TYR A 291 -8.01 14.78 -12.69
CA TYR A 291 -8.49 15.82 -13.60
C TYR A 291 -9.07 15.24 -14.88
N VAL A 292 -8.36 14.33 -15.52
CA VAL A 292 -8.73 13.80 -16.84
C VAL A 292 -9.92 12.85 -16.77
N VAL A 293 -10.04 12.05 -15.70
CA VAL A 293 -11.18 11.14 -15.54
C VAL A 293 -12.37 11.81 -14.83
N GLY A 294 -12.11 12.59 -13.78
CA GLY A 294 -13.17 13.19 -12.95
C GLY A 294 -13.63 14.58 -13.39
N GLY A 295 -12.90 15.26 -14.27
CA GLY A 295 -13.28 16.57 -14.83
C GLY A 295 -13.24 17.75 -13.88
N ASN A 296 -12.79 17.58 -12.62
CA ASN A 296 -12.80 18.63 -11.61
C ASN A 296 -11.37 19.08 -11.23
N LEU A 297 -10.97 20.25 -11.74
CA LEU A 297 -9.70 20.92 -11.48
C LEU A 297 -9.45 21.17 -9.99
N GLU A 298 -10.46 21.64 -9.26
CA GLU A 298 -10.34 21.97 -7.84
C GLU A 298 -10.07 20.72 -6.99
N GLN A 299 -10.75 19.62 -7.28
CA GLN A 299 -10.53 18.34 -6.60
C GLN A 299 -9.13 17.78 -6.89
N ALA A 300 -8.68 17.85 -8.15
CA ALA A 300 -7.36 17.38 -8.57
C ALA A 300 -6.21 18.18 -7.94
N VAL A 301 -6.37 19.50 -7.76
CA VAL A 301 -5.36 20.40 -7.18
C VAL A 301 -5.34 20.31 -5.64
N SER A 302 -6.51 20.21 -5.01
CA SER A 302 -6.61 20.17 -3.55
C SER A 302 -6.06 18.88 -2.94
N GLY A 303 -6.01 17.79 -3.73
CA GLY A 303 -5.59 16.47 -3.27
C GLY A 303 -6.53 15.83 -2.23
N GLN A 304 -7.71 16.43 -2.00
CA GLN A 304 -8.73 15.88 -1.12
C GLN A 304 -9.34 14.60 -1.67
N TYR A 305 -9.48 14.56 -3.00
CA TYR A 305 -9.94 13.42 -3.76
C TYR A 305 -8.87 13.06 -4.79
N ASN A 306 -8.41 11.81 -4.75
CA ASN A 306 -7.44 11.29 -5.71
C ASN A 306 -7.98 9.99 -6.27
N LEU A 307 -8.18 9.94 -7.58
CA LEU A 307 -8.43 8.69 -8.28
C LEU A 307 -7.17 7.85 -8.29
N THR A 308 -7.36 6.53 -8.18
CA THR A 308 -6.29 5.54 -8.28
C THR A 308 -6.42 4.85 -9.61
N GLY A 309 -5.39 4.95 -10.45
CA GLY A 309 -5.32 4.23 -11.71
C GLY A 309 -4.78 2.83 -11.48
N THR A 310 -4.14 2.27 -12.49
CA THR A 310 -3.32 1.06 -12.43
C THR A 310 -2.00 1.34 -13.14
N ILE A 311 -1.03 0.42 -13.07
CA ILE A 311 0.18 0.53 -13.91
C ILE A 311 -0.14 0.51 -15.42
N ALA A 312 -1.29 -0.08 -15.79
CA ALA A 312 -1.73 -0.09 -17.17
C ALA A 312 -2.19 1.31 -17.61
N SER A 313 -2.99 2.00 -16.79
CA SER A 313 -3.38 3.38 -17.09
C SER A 313 -2.20 4.34 -17.01
N GLU A 314 -1.23 4.11 -16.12
CA GLU A 314 0.02 4.89 -16.09
C GLU A 314 0.79 4.74 -17.40
N GLY A 315 1.02 3.51 -17.86
CA GLY A 315 1.70 3.27 -19.13
C GLY A 315 0.96 3.87 -20.33
N LEU A 316 -0.39 3.83 -20.33
CA LEU A 316 -1.22 4.48 -21.35
C LEU A 316 -1.09 6.01 -21.34
N ILE A 317 -1.16 6.64 -20.17
CA ILE A 317 -1.07 8.10 -20.03
C ILE A 317 0.32 8.62 -20.44
N VAL A 318 1.37 7.84 -20.20
CA VAL A 318 2.74 8.31 -20.45
C VAL A 318 3.09 8.37 -21.93
N MET A 319 2.85 7.31 -22.71
CA MET A 319 3.15 7.30 -24.16
C MET A 319 2.22 6.34 -24.95
N GLY A 320 1.01 6.08 -24.44
CA GLY A 320 0.01 5.29 -25.14
C GLY A 320 0.19 3.77 -25.07
N PHE A 321 -0.48 3.09 -26.01
CA PHE A 321 -0.70 1.64 -25.99
C PHE A 321 0.57 0.76 -25.86
N PRO A 322 1.69 1.02 -26.57
CA PRO A 322 2.88 0.18 -26.44
C PRO A 322 3.49 0.20 -25.04
N LEU A 323 3.48 1.35 -24.35
CA LEU A 323 4.10 1.48 -23.04
C LEU A 323 3.30 0.83 -21.92
N MET A 324 1.99 0.66 -22.09
CA MET A 324 1.18 -0.16 -21.18
C MET A 324 1.80 -1.55 -20.97
N TYR A 325 2.27 -2.19 -22.04
CA TYR A 325 2.93 -3.50 -21.96
C TYR A 325 4.33 -3.43 -21.37
N ILE A 326 5.09 -2.37 -21.64
CA ILE A 326 6.39 -2.14 -20.99
C ILE A 326 6.21 -2.01 -19.48
N PHE A 327 5.23 -1.23 -19.00
CA PHE A 327 4.89 -1.12 -17.59
C PHE A 327 4.42 -2.46 -17.00
N SER A 328 3.75 -3.30 -17.79
CA SER A 328 3.41 -4.67 -17.38
C SER A 328 4.66 -5.52 -17.12
N ILE A 329 5.65 -5.43 -18.01
CA ILE A 329 6.92 -6.16 -17.90
C ILE A 329 7.74 -5.62 -16.72
N LEU A 330 7.84 -4.29 -16.56
CA LEU A 330 8.50 -3.65 -15.42
C LEU A 330 7.83 -4.00 -14.09
N GLY A 331 6.49 -3.98 -14.06
CA GLY A 331 5.67 -4.44 -12.94
C GLY A 331 6.00 -5.87 -12.55
N ALA A 332 6.05 -6.76 -13.54
CA ALA A 332 6.37 -8.16 -13.35
C ALA A 332 7.81 -8.37 -12.83
N LEU A 333 8.78 -7.59 -13.32
CA LEU A 333 10.17 -7.61 -12.87
C LEU A 333 10.28 -7.20 -11.40
N ILE A 334 9.71 -6.06 -11.03
CA ILE A 334 9.76 -5.55 -9.66
C ILE A 334 9.03 -6.49 -8.69
N ALA A 335 7.88 -7.04 -9.09
CA ALA A 335 7.16 -8.04 -8.30
C ALA A 335 8.00 -9.32 -8.11
N ALA A 336 8.67 -9.81 -9.16
CA ALA A 336 9.54 -10.98 -9.09
C ALA A 336 10.77 -10.76 -8.20
N ILE A 337 11.38 -9.58 -8.26
CA ILE A 337 12.48 -9.17 -7.38
C ILE A 337 12.05 -9.21 -5.91
N ASN A 338 10.92 -8.57 -5.57
CA ASN A 338 10.38 -8.58 -4.21
C ASN A 338 10.05 -10.00 -3.74
N TYR A 339 9.39 -10.79 -4.60
CA TYR A 339 9.08 -12.19 -4.30
C TYR A 339 10.34 -12.98 -3.94
N GLN A 340 11.43 -12.83 -4.70
CA GLN A 340 12.67 -13.54 -4.42
C GLN A 340 13.38 -13.05 -3.16
N ILE A 341 13.40 -11.74 -2.90
CA ILE A 341 13.99 -11.19 -1.68
C ILE A 341 13.26 -11.77 -0.46
N ILE A 342 11.92 -11.74 -0.46
CA ILE A 342 11.11 -12.29 0.63
C ILE A 342 11.35 -13.80 0.76
N LYS A 343 11.25 -14.55 -0.35
CA LYS A 343 11.47 -16.01 -0.40
C LYS A 343 12.82 -16.39 0.20
N ASN A 344 13.89 -15.80 -0.32
CA ASN A 344 15.26 -16.13 0.06
C ASN A 344 15.54 -15.66 1.49
N SER A 345 14.94 -14.57 1.95
CA SER A 345 15.05 -14.15 3.35
C SER A 345 14.36 -15.12 4.31
N ILE A 346 13.22 -15.69 3.92
CA ILE A 346 12.51 -16.72 4.71
C ILE A 346 13.30 -18.03 4.75
N LEU A 347 13.77 -18.50 3.60
CA LEU A 347 14.55 -19.73 3.49
C LEU A 347 15.89 -19.61 4.24
N ASN A 348 16.55 -18.46 4.18
CA ASN A 348 17.87 -18.24 4.78
C ASN A 348 17.84 -17.65 6.20
N ASN A 349 16.69 -17.69 6.88
CA ASN A 349 16.52 -17.20 8.27
C ASN A 349 17.00 -15.74 8.47
N LYS A 350 16.61 -14.83 7.57
CA LYS A 350 16.89 -13.39 7.68
C LYS A 350 15.62 -12.61 8.07
N PRO A 351 15.20 -12.64 9.35
CA PRO A 351 13.90 -12.10 9.79
C PRO A 351 13.74 -10.60 9.50
N LYS A 352 14.80 -9.80 9.70
CA LYS A 352 14.77 -8.35 9.42
C LYS A 352 14.53 -8.04 7.95
N ILE A 353 15.25 -8.73 7.06
CA ILE A 353 15.13 -8.53 5.61
C ILE A 353 13.74 -8.99 5.15
N ALA A 354 13.26 -10.14 5.63
CA ALA A 354 11.91 -10.62 5.32
C ALA A 354 10.83 -9.62 5.76
N ALA A 355 10.94 -9.07 6.98
CA ALA A 355 10.00 -8.07 7.49
C ALA A 355 9.99 -6.80 6.63
N ILE A 356 11.15 -6.20 6.38
CA ILE A 356 11.26 -4.94 5.63
C ILE A 356 10.83 -5.12 4.17
N SER A 357 11.26 -6.21 3.52
CA SER A 357 10.86 -6.50 2.14
C SER A 357 9.37 -6.81 2.02
N SER A 358 8.75 -7.47 3.02
CA SER A 358 7.29 -7.65 3.04
C SER A 358 6.54 -6.33 3.18
N SER A 359 7.03 -5.40 4.01
CA SER A 359 6.45 -4.06 4.15
C SER A 359 6.61 -3.25 2.87
N PHE A 360 7.81 -3.24 2.27
CA PHE A 360 8.06 -2.59 0.98
C PHE A 360 7.17 -3.16 -0.13
N PHE A 361 7.04 -4.48 -0.20
CA PHE A 361 6.15 -5.12 -1.16
C PHE A 361 4.70 -4.64 -1.01
N VAL A 362 4.14 -4.63 0.21
CA VAL A 362 2.74 -4.22 0.43
C VAL A 362 2.53 -2.72 0.18
N PHE A 363 3.42 -1.87 0.69
CA PHE A 363 3.17 -0.43 0.75
C PHE A 363 3.75 0.38 -0.40
N CYS A 364 4.68 -0.20 -1.15
CA CYS A 364 5.31 0.43 -2.31
C CYS A 364 4.94 -0.35 -3.57
N THR A 365 5.37 -1.61 -3.69
CA THR A 365 5.17 -2.38 -4.94
C THR A 365 3.71 -2.67 -5.23
N TRP A 366 2.97 -3.24 -4.29
CA TRP A 366 1.54 -3.55 -4.46
C TRP A 366 0.71 -2.27 -4.60
N SER A 367 1.07 -1.21 -3.86
CA SER A 367 0.44 0.10 -4.01
C SER A 367 0.58 0.65 -5.43
N TRP A 368 1.78 0.56 -6.02
CA TRP A 368 2.01 0.95 -7.41
C TRP A 368 1.27 0.06 -8.40
N LEU A 369 1.40 -1.26 -8.29
CA LEU A 369 0.71 -2.20 -9.17
C LEU A 369 -0.80 -1.94 -9.22
N LYS A 370 -1.38 -1.66 -8.05
CA LYS A 370 -2.81 -1.38 -7.91
C LYS A 370 -3.18 0.03 -8.36
N GLY A 371 -2.41 1.06 -8.00
CA GLY A 371 -2.79 2.47 -8.09
C GLY A 371 -2.13 3.28 -9.21
N GLY A 372 -1.10 2.73 -9.85
CA GLY A 372 -0.16 3.48 -10.69
C GLY A 372 0.78 4.36 -9.84
N ASP A 373 1.40 5.34 -10.50
CA ASP A 373 2.42 6.27 -9.97
C ASP A 373 3.70 5.56 -9.50
N ILE A 374 4.65 5.39 -10.41
CA ILE A 374 5.96 4.75 -10.10
C ILE A 374 6.70 5.44 -8.96
N ILE A 375 6.41 6.72 -8.71
CA ILE A 375 6.95 7.47 -7.57
C ILE A 375 6.61 6.79 -6.27
N SER A 376 5.45 6.14 -6.13
CA SER A 376 5.10 5.39 -4.94
C SER A 376 6.09 4.25 -4.57
N ILE A 377 6.92 3.81 -5.52
CA ILE A 377 8.05 2.90 -5.28
C ILE A 377 9.32 3.67 -4.99
N ILE A 378 9.71 4.55 -5.91
CA ILE A 378 11.03 5.18 -5.87
C ILE A 378 11.10 6.35 -4.89
N HIS A 379 10.01 6.89 -4.37
CA HIS A 379 10.04 8.09 -3.53
C HIS A 379 11.06 8.00 -2.38
N ILE A 380 11.82 9.08 -2.15
CA ILE A 380 12.94 9.09 -1.19
C ILE A 380 12.54 8.67 0.23
N SER A 381 11.31 8.99 0.64
CA SER A 381 10.79 8.59 1.95
C SER A 381 10.70 7.07 2.13
N ASN A 382 10.53 6.30 1.05
CA ASN A 382 10.53 4.84 1.11
C ASN A 382 11.93 4.31 1.41
N PHE A 383 12.95 4.87 0.77
CA PHE A 383 14.35 4.52 1.03
C PHE A 383 14.76 4.86 2.46
N ILE A 384 14.42 6.07 2.94
CA ILE A 384 14.64 6.49 4.33
C ILE A 384 13.89 5.54 5.28
N GLY A 385 12.64 5.20 4.98
CA GLY A 385 11.83 4.27 5.76
C GLY A 385 12.47 2.89 5.87
N VAL A 386 12.97 2.33 4.77
CA VAL A 386 13.70 1.05 4.74
C VAL A 386 14.97 1.10 5.60
N ILE A 387 15.80 2.13 5.42
CA ILE A 387 17.07 2.30 6.15
C ILE A 387 16.80 2.45 7.65
N PHE A 388 15.90 3.35 8.04
CA PHE A 388 15.58 3.58 9.45
C PHE A 388 14.93 2.37 10.10
N THR A 389 14.08 1.63 9.38
CA THR A 389 13.48 0.41 9.92
C THR A 389 14.56 -0.65 10.17
N TYR A 390 15.51 -0.81 9.25
CA TYR A 390 16.63 -1.73 9.42
C TYR A 390 17.49 -1.36 10.63
N THR A 391 17.83 -0.08 10.76
CA THR A 391 18.62 0.43 11.89
C THR A 391 17.87 0.26 13.20
N MET A 392 16.58 0.59 13.24
CA MET A 392 15.72 0.42 14.42
C MET A 392 15.63 -1.05 14.86
N LEU A 393 15.32 -1.98 13.96
CA LEU A 393 15.26 -3.41 14.29
C LEU A 393 16.63 -3.92 14.78
N SER A 394 17.71 -3.50 14.13
CA SER A 394 19.08 -3.87 14.54
C SER A 394 19.47 -3.30 15.91
N PHE A 395 19.05 -2.07 16.21
CA PHE A 395 19.28 -1.43 17.50
C PHE A 395 18.51 -2.14 18.62
N LEU A 396 17.23 -2.47 18.40
CA LEU A 396 16.40 -3.22 19.36
C LEU A 396 16.93 -4.64 19.62
N GLU A 397 17.54 -5.27 18.61
CA GLU A 397 18.28 -6.52 18.77
C GLU A 397 19.53 -6.33 19.66
N LYS A 398 20.32 -5.28 19.43
CA LYS A 398 21.60 -5.02 20.11
C LYS A 398 21.47 -4.52 21.55
N LEU A 399 20.53 -3.62 21.85
CA LEU A 399 20.32 -3.05 23.20
C LEU A 399 20.25 -4.13 24.29
N ASN A 400 19.70 -5.29 23.94
CA ASN A 400 19.54 -6.39 24.87
C ASN A 400 20.80 -7.26 25.02
N LEU A 401 21.73 -7.27 24.06
CA LEU A 401 23.01 -7.95 24.26
C LEU A 401 23.87 -7.21 25.29
N PHE A 402 23.81 -5.88 25.30
CA PHE A 402 24.60 -5.03 26.20
C PHE A 402 24.21 -5.19 27.68
N ASN A 403 22.91 -5.33 27.99
CA ASN A 403 22.42 -5.60 29.36
C ASN A 403 22.90 -6.94 29.94
N ARG A 404 23.63 -7.78 29.18
CA ARG A 404 24.27 -9.01 29.69
C ARG A 404 25.79 -8.92 29.81
N GLY A 405 26.44 -8.00 29.07
CA GLY A 405 27.88 -7.73 29.26
C GLY A 405 28.19 -7.10 30.61
N MET A 406 27.21 -6.44 31.23
CA MET A 406 27.29 -5.87 32.58
C MET A 406 26.83 -6.83 33.72
N ILE A 407 26.48 -8.08 33.40
CA ILE A 407 26.15 -9.11 34.41
C ILE A 407 27.14 -10.28 34.27
N LYS A 408 28.42 -9.97 34.09
CA LYS A 408 29.49 -10.95 34.21
C LYS A 408 30.31 -10.66 35.45
#